data_AF-A0A7Y7TRI9-F1
#
_entry.id   AF-A0A7Y7TRI9-F1
#
_cell.length_a   1.000
_cell.length_b   1.000
_cell.length_c   1.000
_cell.angle_alpha   90.00
_cell.angle_beta   90.00
_cell.angle_gamma   90.00
#
_symmetry.space_group_name_H-M   'P 1'
#
loop_
_entity.id
_entity.type
_entity.pdbx_description
1 polymer ?
#
loop_
_entity_poly.entity_id
_entity_poly.type
_entity_poly.pdbx_seq_one_letter_code
_entity_poly.pdbx_strand_id
1 'polypeptide(L)'
;MYFGLLLGFLIPLILFGIFYLLNLIYGVWIKGANKEVSIIQMSTIELVSIAGNLLPFRYYMVKLKFDKTGRGMLVMTMVYAVIYIILNHFS
;
A
#
# COMPACT_ATOMS: atom_id res chain seq x y z
N MET A 1 -4.47 6.23 19.09
CA MET A 1 -5.13 6.66 17.83
C MET A 1 -4.10 7.21 16.85
N TYR A 2 -3.32 8.23 17.23
CA TYR A 2 -2.22 8.77 16.40
C TYR A 2 -1.23 7.71 15.89
N PHE A 3 -0.84 6.76 16.73
CA PHE A 3 0.03 5.64 16.30
C PHE A 3 -0.61 4.75 15.22
N GLY A 4 -1.92 4.53 15.29
CA GLY A 4 -2.66 3.79 14.25
C GLY A 4 -2.76 4.57 12.94
N LEU A 5 -2.97 5.88 13.01
CA LEU A 5 -2.93 6.74 11.82
C LEU A 5 -1.54 6.69 11.17
N LEU A 6 -0.48 6.82 11.97
CA LEU A 6 0.89 6.77 11.48
C LEU A 6 1.21 5.43 10.81
N LEU A 7 0.88 4.31 11.44
CA LEU A 7 1.09 2.98 10.86
C LEU A 7 0.24 2.77 9.61
N GLY A 8 -1.02 3.20 9.66
CA GLY A 8 -1.94 3.10 8.52
C GLY A 8 -1.49 3.92 7.31
N PHE A 9 -0.72 4.98 7.54
CA PHE A 9 -0.04 5.78 6.52
C PHE A 9 1.26 5.13 6.01
N LEU A 10 2.16 4.77 6.94
CA LEU A 10 3.50 4.30 6.61
C LEU A 10 3.49 2.94 5.94
N ILE A 11 2.62 2.01 6.34
CA ILE A 11 2.64 0.64 5.84
C ILE A 11 2.32 0.58 4.34
N PRO A 12 1.23 1.18 3.83
CA PRO A 12 0.97 1.25 2.40
C PRO A 12 2.09 1.98 1.64
N LEU A 13 2.63 3.06 2.20
CA LEU A 13 3.71 3.83 1.58
C LEU A 13 5.00 2.99 1.40
N ILE A 14 5.39 2.25 2.44
CA ILE A 14 6.56 1.38 2.42
C ILE A 14 6.34 0.23 1.44
N LEU A 15 5.18 -0.43 1.48
CA LEU A 15 4.86 -1.52 0.55
C LEU A 15 4.88 -1.05 -0.90
N PHE A 16 4.29 0.11 -1.18
CA PHE A 16 4.30 0.71 -2.50
C PHE A 16 5.73 0.98 -2.96
N GLY A 17 6.57 1.58 -2.11
CA GLY A 17 7.98 1.83 -2.40
C GLY A 17 8.75 0.54 -2.73
N ILE A 18 8.51 -0.53 -1.98
CA ILE A 18 9.13 -1.84 -2.24
C ILE A 18 8.71 -2.39 -3.60
N PHE A 19 7.41 -2.46 -3.89
CA PHE A 19 6.92 -2.98 -5.18
C PHE A 19 7.36 -2.12 -6.37
N TYR A 20 7.37 -0.79 -6.20
CA TYR A 20 7.85 0.14 -7.22
C TYR A 20 9.35 -0.06 -7.52
N LEU A 21 10.18 -0.17 -6.47
CA LEU A 21 11.61 -0.46 -6.63
C LEU A 21 11.85 -1.81 -7.30
N LEU A 22 11.07 -2.85 -6.96
CA LEU A 22 11.17 -4.16 -7.61
C LEU A 22 10.86 -4.05 -9.11
N ASN A 23 9.83 -3.29 -9.49
CA ASN A 23 9.47 -3.06 -10.89
C ASN A 23 10.59 -2.31 -11.64
N LEU A 24 11.21 -1.31 -10.99
CA LEU A 24 12.31 -0.52 -11.54
C LEU A 24 13.57 -1.36 -11.73
N ILE A 25 13.97 -2.13 -10.71
CA ILE A 25 15.13 -3.03 -10.77
C ILE A 25 14.91 -4.05 -11.90
N TYR A 26 13.72 -4.63 -12.01
CA TYR A 26 13.46 -5.59 -13.08
C TYR A 26 13.57 -4.97 -14.48
N GLY A 27 13.01 -3.78 -14.69
CA GLY A 27 13.09 -3.07 -15.97
C GLY A 27 14.53 -2.72 -16.37
N VAL A 28 15.38 -2.39 -15.40
CA VAL A 28 16.80 -2.04 -15.64
C VAL A 28 17.65 -3.30 -15.87
N TRP A 29 17.53 -4.31 -15.01
CA TRP A 29 18.47 -5.43 -14.96
C TRP A 29 18.13 -6.61 -15.88
N ILE A 30 16.84 -6.85 -16.16
CA ILE A 30 16.42 -8.08 -16.85
C ILE A 30 16.03 -7.84 -18.32
N LYS A 31 15.50 -6.66 -18.68
CA LYS A 31 14.98 -6.40 -20.03
C LYS A 31 15.69 -5.31 -20.83
N GLY A 32 16.75 -4.69 -20.29
CA GLY A 32 17.54 -3.69 -21.01
C GLY A 32 16.73 -2.47 -21.41
N ALA A 33 16.52 -1.54 -20.47
CA ALA A 33 16.02 -0.17 -20.69
C ALA A 33 14.66 0.01 -21.41
N ASN A 34 13.91 -1.06 -21.72
CA ASN A 34 12.51 -0.93 -22.16
C ASN A 34 11.61 -0.66 -20.95
N LYS A 35 11.44 0.64 -20.64
CA LYS A 35 10.65 1.17 -19.51
C LYS A 35 9.15 0.85 -19.58
N GLU A 36 8.64 0.39 -20.73
CA GLU A 36 7.21 0.24 -20.96
C GLU A 36 6.62 -1.08 -20.42
N VAL A 37 7.45 -2.04 -20.02
CA VAL A 37 6.98 -3.34 -19.55
C VAL A 37 7.11 -3.44 -18.03
N SER A 38 6.17 -2.84 -17.32
CA SER A 38 5.96 -3.13 -15.90
C SER A 38 5.52 -4.60 -15.73
N ILE A 39 6.18 -5.37 -14.85
CA ILE A 39 5.73 -6.75 -14.54
C ILE A 39 4.34 -6.71 -13.91
N ILE A 40 4.17 -5.76 -12.99
CA ILE A 40 2.95 -5.54 -12.23
C ILE A 40 2.44 -4.17 -12.66
N GLN A 41 1.18 -4.12 -13.11
CA GLN A 41 0.52 -2.85 -13.42
C GLN A 41 0.51 -1.94 -12.19
N MET A 42 0.67 -0.64 -12.42
CA MET A 42 0.73 0.36 -11.35
C MET A 42 -0.51 0.31 -10.44
N SER A 43 -1.70 0.20 -11.04
CA SER A 43 -2.98 0.05 -10.33
C SER A 43 -3.00 -1.16 -9.39
N THR A 44 -2.35 -2.27 -9.77
CA THR A 44 -2.23 -3.46 -8.92
C THR A 44 -1.25 -3.24 -7.77
N ILE A 45 -0.13 -2.54 -8.00
CA ILE A 45 0.82 -2.20 -6.94
C ILE A 45 0.15 -1.33 -5.88
N GLU A 46 -0.60 -0.31 -6.30
CA GLU A 46 -1.34 0.57 -5.40
C GLU A 46 -2.35 -0.22 -4.56
N LEU A 47 -3.19 -1.03 -5.22
CA LEU A 47 -4.23 -1.81 -4.55
C LEU A 47 -3.64 -2.84 -3.57
N VAL A 48 -2.57 -3.55 -3.94
CA VAL A 48 -1.89 -4.52 -3.07
C VAL A 48 -1.23 -3.82 -1.88
N SER A 49 -0.68 -2.63 -2.08
CA SER A 49 -0.05 -1.86 -1.00
C SER A 49 -1.07 -1.37 0.03
N ILE A 50 -2.24 -0.92 -0.43
CA ILE A 50 -3.37 -0.54 0.42
C ILE A 50 -3.92 -1.78 1.14
N ALA A 51 -4.14 -2.88 0.42
CA ALA A 51 -4.64 -4.12 0.98
C ALA A 51 -3.66 -4.74 1.99
N GLY A 52 -2.35 -4.55 1.81
CA GLY A 52 -1.32 -5.00 2.74
C GLY A 52 -1.49 -4.46 4.16
N ASN A 53 -2.18 -3.32 4.32
CA ASN A 53 -2.51 -2.74 5.63
C ASN A 53 -3.48 -3.62 6.45
N LEU A 54 -4.21 -4.56 5.82
CA LEU A 54 -5.10 -5.50 6.50
C LEU A 54 -4.35 -6.51 7.38
N LEU A 55 -3.13 -6.89 7.01
CA LEU A 55 -2.30 -7.82 7.78
C LEU A 55 -1.93 -7.27 9.18
N PRO A 56 -1.28 -6.09 9.30
CA PRO A 56 -1.01 -5.48 10.58
C PRO A 56 -2.29 -5.07 11.29
N PHE A 57 -3.33 -4.63 10.56
CA PHE A 57 -4.65 -4.39 11.14
C PHE A 57 -5.20 -5.58 11.93
N ARG A 58 -5.22 -6.75 11.32
CA ARG A 58 -5.66 -7.98 12.00
C ARG A 58 -4.77 -8.29 13.21
N TYR A 59 -3.45 -8.14 13.09
CA TYR A 59 -2.53 -8.37 14.19
C TYR A 59 -2.79 -7.45 15.39
N TYR A 60 -2.94 -6.14 15.14
CA TYR A 60 -3.16 -5.13 16.19
C TYR A 60 -4.52 -5.26 16.86
N MET A 61 -5.57 -5.64 16.13
CA MET A 61 -6.90 -5.84 16.72
C MET A 61 -7.04 -7.18 17.44
N VAL A 62 -6.64 -8.29 16.81
CA VAL A 62 -6.92 -9.63 17.35
C VAL A 62 -5.93 -10.02 18.43
N LYS A 63 -4.62 -9.76 18.22
CA LYS A 63 -3.57 -10.22 19.13
C LYS A 63 -3.25 -9.20 20.22
N LEU A 64 -3.09 -7.93 19.83
CA LEU A 64 -2.71 -6.87 20.78
C LEU A 64 -3.91 -6.20 21.45
N LYS A 65 -5.15 -6.43 20.95
CA LYS A 65 -6.38 -5.79 21.45
C LYS A 65 -6.29 -4.25 21.49
N PHE A 66 -5.51 -3.67 20.56
CA PHE A 66 -5.30 -2.22 20.48
C PHE A 66 -6.38 -1.56 19.61
N ASP A 67 -7.60 -1.51 20.11
CA ASP A 67 -8.77 -1.00 19.36
C ASP A 67 -8.62 0.44 18.87
N LYS A 68 -7.92 1.30 19.61
CA LYS A 68 -7.65 2.68 19.20
C LYS A 68 -6.62 2.77 18.07
N THR A 69 -5.73 1.79 17.96
CA THR A 69 -4.71 1.72 16.89
C THR A 69 -5.30 1.08 15.64
N GLY A 70 -6.04 -0.03 15.79
CA GLY A 70 -6.79 -0.66 14.70
C GLY A 70 -7.74 0.31 13.99
N ARG A 71 -8.52 1.08 14.76
CA ARG A 71 -9.39 2.13 14.20
C ARG A 71 -8.63 3.20 13.42
N GLY A 72 -7.48 3.66 13.93
CA GLY A 72 -6.65 4.64 13.22
C GLY A 72 -6.13 4.10 11.89
N MET A 73 -5.70 2.84 11.86
CA MET A 73 -5.24 2.21 10.61
C MET A 73 -6.36 2.07 9.59
N LEU A 74 -7.57 1.65 10.01
CA LEU A 74 -8.74 1.57 9.11
C LEU A 74 -9.09 2.92 8.48
N VAL A 75 -9.05 4.00 9.27
CA VAL A 75 -9.31 5.35 8.74
C VAL A 75 -8.34 5.68 7.61
N MET A 76 -7.04 5.42 7.80
CA MET A 76 -6.06 5.66 6.73
C MET A 76 -6.25 4.73 5.53
N THR A 77 -6.57 3.46 5.74
CA THR A 77 -6.88 2.54 4.64
C THR A 77 -8.07 3.04 3.81
N MET A 78 -9.10 3.59 4.45
CA MET A 78 -10.24 4.18 3.75
C MET A 78 -9.83 5.45 2.96
N VAL A 79 -9.02 6.32 3.55
CA VAL A 79 -8.47 7.49 2.84
C VAL A 79 -7.70 7.06 1.59
N TYR A 80 -6.82 6.07 1.70
CA TYR A 80 -6.11 5.54 0.54
C TYR A 80 -7.02 4.88 -0.49
N ALA A 81 -8.05 4.16 -0.07
CA ALA A 81 -9.01 3.55 -0.99
C ALA A 81 -9.77 4.60 -1.80
N VAL A 82 -10.17 5.71 -1.17
CA VAL A 82 -10.79 6.86 -1.86
C VAL A 82 -9.81 7.49 -2.85
N ILE A 83 -8.57 7.74 -2.44
CA ILE A 83 -7.52 8.27 -3.32
C ILE A 83 -7.30 7.36 -4.53
N TYR A 84 -7.22 6.03 -4.30
CA TYR A 84 -7.07 5.04 -5.35
C TYR A 84 -8.19 5.10 -6.38
N ILE A 85 -9.45 5.18 -5.93
CA ILE A 85 -10.61 5.29 -6.82
C ILE A 85 -10.54 6.58 -7.64
N ILE A 86 -10.21 7.71 -7.01
CA ILE A 86 -10.09 9.00 -7.70
C ILE A 86 -9.02 8.94 -8.79
N LEU A 87 -7.85 8.37 -8.49
CA LEU A 87 -6.72 8.34 -9.42
C LEU A 87 -6.87 7.30 -10.54
N ASN A 88 -7.48 6.13 -10.27
CA ASN A 88 -7.54 5.03 -11.24
C ASN A 88 -8.87 4.93 -12.01
N HIS A 89 -9.96 5.51 -11.50
CA HIS A 89 -11.28 5.41 -12.13
C HIS A 89 -11.70 6.70 -12.86
N PHE A 90 -11.19 7.87 -12.46
CA PHE A 90 -11.51 9.15 -13.08
C PHE A 90 -10.39 9.74 -13.96
N SER A 91 -9.28 9.02 -14.13
CA SER A 91 -8.16 9.38 -15.02
C SER A 91 -8.08 8.45 -16.22
#